data_AF-A0A2U0TRU6-F1
#
_entry.id   AF-A0A2U0TRU6-F1
#
_cell.length_a   1.000
_cell.length_b   1.000
_cell.length_c   1.000
_cell.angle_alpha   90.00
_cell.angle_beta   90.00
_cell.angle_gamma   90.00
#
_symmetry.space_group_name_H-M   'P 1'
#
loop_
_entity.id
_entity.type
_entity.pdbx_description
1 polymer ?
#
loop_
_entity_poly.entity_id
_entity_poly.type
_entity_poly.pdbx_seq_one_letter_code
_entity_poly.pdbx_strand_id
1 'polypeptide(L)' 'MNLATRKYNFIQELSNVDESLLEKLELLVKASKKDWYSELSAQEKEEIEIGISQADNNDLVSHSTVMDKFKKWH' A
#
# COMPACT_ATOMS: atom_id res chain seq x y z
N MET A 1 25.02 -20.62 5.88
CA MET A 1 24.06 -20.83 4.77
C MET A 1 24.30 -19.76 3.71
N ASN A 2 24.58 -20.12 2.46
CA ASN A 2 24.84 -19.12 1.41
C ASN A 2 23.52 -18.54 0.84
N LEU A 3 23.60 -17.40 0.15
CA LEU A 3 22.43 -16.71 -0.39
C LEU A 3 21.61 -17.59 -1.35
N ALA A 4 22.27 -18.41 -2.17
CA ALA A 4 21.60 -19.31 -3.10
C ALA A 4 20.73 -20.35 -2.37
N THR A 5 21.25 -20.93 -1.29
CA THR A 5 20.52 -21.89 -0.44
C THR A 5 19.31 -21.22 0.21
N ARG A 6 19.47 -19.98 0.70
CA ARG A 6 18.35 -19.21 1.26
C ARG A 6 17.25 -18.93 0.22
N LYS A 7 17.62 -18.55 -1.00
CA LYS A 7 16.67 -18.31 -2.09
C LYS A 7 15.91 -19.57 -2.47
N TYR A 8 16.61 -20.70 -2.56
CA TYR A 8 16.01 -21.98 -2.89
C TYR A 8 14.95 -22.41 -1.86
N ASN A 9 15.28 -22.38 -0.57
CA ASN A 9 14.35 -22.74 0.50
C ASN A 9 13.11 -21.84 0.50
N PHE A 10 13.30 -20.53 0.29
CA PHE A 10 12.18 -19.59 0.26
C PHE A 10 11.20 -19.87 -0.90
N ILE A 11 11.70 -20.24 -2.09
CA ILE A 11 10.84 -20.63 -3.22
C ILE A 11 10.01 -21.88 -2.88
N GLN A 12 10.60 -22.84 -2.16
CA GLN A 12 9.86 -24.03 -1.72
C GLN A 12 8.76 -23.67 -0.71
N GLU A 13 9.04 -22.75 0.21
CA GLU A 13 8.05 -22.28 1.18
C GLU A 13 6.86 -21.58 0.51
N LEU A 14 7.12 -20.74 -0.52
CA LEU A 14 6.08 -20.04 -1.28
C LEU A 14 5.05 -20.97 -1.95
N SER A 15 5.43 -22.22 -2.24
CA SER A 15 4.53 -23.19 -2.89
C SER A 15 3.38 -23.66 -1.98
N ASN A 16 3.48 -23.42 -0.67
CA ASN A 16 2.48 -23.81 0.33
C ASN A 16 1.71 -22.62 0.91
N VAL A 17 1.95 -21.42 0.39
CA VAL A 17 1.35 -20.17 0.89
C VAL A 17 -0.04 -19.98 0.28
N ASP A 18 -1.00 -19.51 1.08
CA ASP A 18 -2.33 -19.15 0.59
C ASP A 18 -2.34 -17.87 -0.27
N GLU A 19 -3.38 -17.69 -1.07
CA GLU A 19 -3.52 -16.56 -1.99
C GLU A 19 -3.42 -15.19 -1.30
N SER A 20 -4.02 -15.04 -0.11
CA SER A 20 -4.04 -13.78 0.62
C SER A 20 -2.66 -13.36 1.12
N LEU A 21 -1.84 -14.33 1.53
CA LEU A 21 -0.48 -14.10 1.97
C LEU A 21 0.46 -13.92 0.78
N LEU A 22 0.24 -14.63 -0.32
CA LEU A 22 0.98 -14.43 -1.57
C LEU A 22 0.82 -13.00 -2.09
N GLU A 23 -0.40 -12.47 -2.10
CA GLU A 23 -0.70 -11.12 -2.57
C GLU A 23 0.03 -10.04 -1.75
N LYS A 24 0.08 -10.21 -0.42
CA LYS A 24 0.85 -9.32 0.47
C LYS A 24 2.35 -9.39 0.21
N LEU A 25 2.89 -10.58 -0.02
CA LEU A 25 4.30 -10.77 -0.35
C LEU A 25 4.66 -10.14 -1.70
N GLU A 26 3.79 -10.25 -2.69
CA GLU A 26 3.96 -9.58 -3.98
C GLU A 26 3.99 -8.06 -3.82
N LEU A 27 3.09 -7.49 -3.03
CA LEU A 27 3.07 -6.05 -2.74
C LEU A 27 4.38 -5.61 -2.07
N LEU A 28 4.88 -6.37 -1.09
CA LEU A 28 6.17 -6.10 -0.44
C LEU A 28 7.33 -6.14 -1.44
N VAL A 29 7.39 -7.16 -2.30
CA VAL A 29 8.43 -7.28 -3.32
C VAL A 29 8.33 -6.14 -4.33
N LYS A 30 7.12 -5.76 -4.77
CA LYS A 30 6.90 -4.64 -5.70
C LYS A 30 7.34 -3.31 -5.08
N ALA A 31 6.91 -3.03 -3.85
CA ALA A 31 7.31 -1.83 -3.09
C ALA A 31 8.83 -1.78 -2.85
N SER A 32 9.49 -2.93 -2.65
CA SER A 32 10.95 -2.99 -2.45
C SER A 32 11.77 -2.71 -3.71
N LYS A 33 11.18 -2.86 -4.91
CA LYS A 33 11.87 -2.64 -6.19
C LYS A 33 11.82 -1.18 -6.63
N LYS A 34 10.74 -0.47 -6.30
CA LYS A 34 10.57 0.95 -6.55
C LYS A 34 9.49 1.48 -5.61
N ASP A 35 9.82 2.51 -4.85
CA ASP A 35 8.86 3.17 -3.97
C ASP A 35 7.75 3.80 -4.84
N TRP A 36 6.50 3.45 -4.60
CA TRP A 36 5.35 4.01 -5.33
C TRP A 36 5.31 5.54 -5.18
N TYR A 37 5.76 6.07 -4.04
CA TYR A 37 5.86 7.51 -3.80
C TYR A 37 6.80 8.19 -4.81
N SER A 38 7.85 7.51 -5.26
CA SER A 38 8.77 8.04 -6.27
C SER A 38 8.11 8.24 -7.65
N GLU A 39 7.03 7.52 -7.93
CA GLU A 39 6.32 7.54 -9.21
C GLU A 39 5.23 8.60 -9.29
N LEU A 40 4.81 9.15 -8.15
CA LEU A 40 3.79 10.20 -8.08
C LEU A 40 4.28 11.52 -8.69
N SER A 41 3.35 12.23 -9.32
CA SER A 41 3.54 13.62 -9.74
C SER A 41 3.77 14.55 -8.55
N ALA A 42 4.28 15.76 -8.81
CA ALA A 42 4.46 16.76 -7.76
C ALA A 42 3.13 17.14 -7.08
N GLN A 43 2.04 17.21 -7.85
CA GLN A 43 0.72 17.53 -7.34
C GLN A 43 0.18 16.42 -6.43
N GLU A 44 0.32 15.15 -6.82
CA GLU A 44 -0.11 14.03 -5.97
C GLU A 44 0.66 13.98 -4.65
N LYS A 45 1.97 14.31 -4.69
CA LYS A 45 2.78 14.42 -3.46
C LYS A 45 2.31 15.56 -2.57
N GLU A 46 2.02 16.72 -3.15
CA GLU A 46 1.49 17.88 -2.42
C GLU A 46 0.16 17.57 -1.72
N GLU A 47 -0.76 16.90 -2.42
CA GLU A 47 -2.05 16.46 -1.83
C GLU A 47 -1.85 15.49 -0.66
N ILE A 48 -0.86 14.60 -0.72
CA ILE A 48 -0.52 13.70 0.40
C ILE A 48 -0.04 14.50 1.60
N GLU A 49 0.86 15.48 1.42
CA GLU A 49 1.36 16.32 2.51
C GLU A 49 0.24 17.16 3.15
N ILE A 50 -0.69 17.67 2.33
CA ILE A 50 -1.89 18.36 2.81
C ILE A 50 -2.74 17.40 3.67
N GLY A 51 -2.97 16.18 3.20
CA GLY A 51 -3.73 15.17 3.94
C GLY A 51 -3.10 14.78 5.28
N ILE A 52 -1.77 14.67 5.34
CA ILE A 52 -1.03 14.41 6.59
C ILE A 52 -1.20 15.60 7.55
N SER A 53 -1.00 16.83 7.07
CA SER A 53 -1.18 18.05 7.89
C SER A 53 -2.60 18.20 8.43
N GLN A 54 -3.62 17.90 7.62
CA GLN A 54 -5.02 17.87 8.07
C GLN A 54 -5.25 16.81 9.14
N ALA A 55 -4.68 15.61 8.97
CA ALA A 55 -4.78 14.55 9.97
C ALA A 55 -4.14 14.95 11.31
N ASP A 56 -2.97 15.57 11.27
CA ASP A 56 -2.25 16.05 12.46
C ASP A 56 -3.02 17.17 13.18
N ASN A 57 -3.75 17.99 12.44
CA ASN A 57 -4.66 19.02 12.97
C ASN A 57 -6.03 18.46 13.39
N ASN A 58 -6.24 17.15 13.31
CA ASN A 58 -7.50 16.47 13.59
C ASN A 58 -8.67 16.91 12.69
N ASP A 59 -8.36 17.44 11.50
CA ASP A 59 -9.29 17.82 10.43
C ASP A 59 -9.72 16.59 9.61
N LEU A 60 -10.19 15.55 10.31
CA LEU A 60 -10.62 14.30 9.72
C LEU A 60 -12.15 14.20 9.68
N VAL A 61 -12.68 13.70 8.57
CA VAL A 61 -14.10 13.37 8.42
C VAL A 61 -14.28 11.86 8.35
N SER A 62 -15.36 11.36 8.96
CA SER A 62 -15.64 9.93 8.92
C SER A 62 -15.97 9.46 7.51
N HIS A 63 -15.62 8.22 7.20
CA HIS A 63 -15.92 7.61 5.90
C HIS A 63 -17.42 7.66 5.58
N SER A 64 -18.30 7.42 6.56
CA SER A 64 -19.75 7.50 6.37
C SER A 64 -20.18 8.91 5.96
N THR A 65 -19.66 9.95 6.62
CA THR A 65 -19.93 11.35 6.28
C THR A 65 -19.51 11.70 4.85
N VAL A 66 -18.38 11.16 4.38
CA VAL A 66 -17.93 11.36 2.99
C VAL A 66 -18.88 10.64 2.02
N MET A 67 -19.21 9.38 2.30
CA MET A 67 -20.08 8.57 1.44
C MET A 67 -21.51 9.11 1.35
N ASP A 68 -22.00 9.78 2.40
CA ASP A 68 -23.30 10.45 2.38
C ASP A 68 -23.43 11.49 1.26
N LYS A 69 -22.33 12.15 0.85
CA LYS A 69 -22.33 13.11 -0.26
C LYS A 69 -22.60 12.45 -1.61
N PHE A 70 -22.21 11.19 -1.77
CA PHE A 70 -22.33 10.44 -3.02
C PHE A 70 -23.65 9.69 -3.17
N LYS A 71 -24.45 9.58 -2.10
CA LYS A 71 -25.78 8.95 -2.12
C LYS A 71 -26.74 9.53 -3.16
N LYS A 72 -26.52 10.78 -3.59
CA LYS A 72 -27.37 11.46 -4.60
C LYS A 72 -27.16 10.97 -6.04
N TRP A 73 -26.08 10.24 -6.30
CA TRP A 73 -25.75 9.68 -7.61
C TRP A 73 -25.91 8.16 -7.66
N HIS A 74 -26.57 7.60 -6.65
CA HIS A 74 -26.90 6.18 -6.52
C HIS A 74 -28.39 5.94 -6.77
#